data_AF-A0A219B1H5-F1
#
_entry.id   AF-A0A219B1H5-F1
#
_cell.length_a   1.000
_cell.length_b   1.000
_cell.length_c   1.000
_cell.angle_alpha   90.00
_cell.angle_beta   90.00
_cell.angle_gamma   90.00
#
_symmetry.space_group_name_H-M   'P 1'
#
loop_
_entity.id
_entity.type
_entity.pdbx_description
1 polymer ?
#
loop_
_entity_poly.entity_id
_entity_poly.type
_entity_poly.pdbx_seq_one_letter_code
_entity_poly.pdbx_strand_id
1 'polypeptide(L)'
;MTALSLPFLPGRTGAPRTARRLTLVQTGILICGSLLTLLIAAAILRGSTGSAPFSLWQLPPAVIVHLLTLQVAAPLGTYVFVARKGTPRHRLAGRIWCAFMLATALSAYFIRTSPDGSMSLIHLFIPGTILSIAAGIWLARRHRVKAHERMFLQLYVGALLVAGFFAYQGDRTMAVLTFG
;
A
#
# COMPACT_ATOMS: atom_id res chain seq x y z
N MET A 1 -13.44 -3.56 65.51
CA MET A 1 -12.35 -3.43 64.51
C MET A 1 -12.23 -4.76 63.80
N THR A 2 -13.00 -4.95 62.73
CA THR A 2 -13.09 -6.23 62.01
C THR A 2 -12.34 -6.05 60.70
N ALA A 3 -11.13 -6.60 60.62
CA ALA A 3 -10.29 -6.50 59.43
C ALA A 3 -10.89 -7.38 58.32
N LEU A 4 -11.41 -6.73 57.27
CA LEU A 4 -11.88 -7.37 56.05
C LEU A 4 -10.65 -7.83 55.24
N SER A 5 -10.26 -9.10 55.38
CA SER A 5 -9.20 -9.69 54.58
C SER A 5 -9.70 -9.95 53.15
N LEU A 6 -9.29 -9.08 52.22
CA LEU A 6 -9.55 -9.28 50.80
C LEU A 6 -8.76 -10.49 50.28
N PRO A 7 -9.39 -11.39 49.49
CA PRO A 7 -8.69 -12.53 48.91
C PRO A 7 -7.64 -12.04 47.90
N PHE A 8 -6.43 -12.57 48.05
CA PHE A 8 -5.32 -12.36 47.13
C PHE A 8 -5.70 -12.95 45.75
N LEU A 9 -6.02 -12.09 44.78
CA LEU A 9 -6.24 -12.51 43.40
C LEU A 9 -4.87 -12.78 42.75
N PRO A 10 -4.56 -14.03 42.35
CA PRO A 10 -3.32 -14.31 41.67
C PRO A 10 -3.25 -13.50 40.36
N GLY A 11 -2.14 -12.78 40.19
CA GLY A 11 -1.87 -11.98 39.00
C GLY A 11 -1.99 -12.83 37.75
N ARG A 12 -2.76 -12.36 36.76
CA ARG A 12 -2.85 -12.98 35.43
C ARG A 12 -1.45 -13.07 34.85
N THR A 13 -0.83 -14.24 34.92
CA THR A 13 0.38 -14.55 34.15
C THR A 13 -0.02 -14.52 32.67
N GLY A 14 0.43 -13.48 31.97
CA GLY A 14 0.19 -13.35 30.53
C GLY A 14 0.85 -14.53 29.83
N ALA A 15 0.05 -15.44 29.28
CA ALA A 15 0.55 -16.53 28.46
C ALA A 15 1.52 -15.97 27.40
N PRO A 16 2.66 -16.65 27.14
CA PRO A 16 3.63 -16.19 26.16
C PRO A 16 2.93 -15.97 24.82
N ARG A 17 3.11 -14.78 24.24
CA ARG A 17 2.61 -14.44 22.89
C ARG A 17 3.23 -15.43 21.90
N THR A 18 2.52 -16.50 21.57
CA THR A 18 2.94 -17.41 20.51
C THR A 18 3.20 -16.61 19.25
N ALA A 19 4.40 -16.74 18.69
CA ALA A 19 4.78 -16.05 17.46
C ALA A 19 3.78 -16.43 16.37
N ARG A 20 3.01 -15.44 15.90
CA ARG A 20 1.98 -15.65 14.87
C ARG A 20 2.68 -16.12 13.59
N ARG A 21 2.44 -17.37 13.18
CA ARG A 21 2.94 -17.88 11.90
C ARG A 21 2.25 -17.12 10.75
N LEU A 22 3.05 -16.57 9.84
CA LEU A 22 2.59 -15.88 8.63
C LEU A 22 2.20 -16.91 7.56
N THR A 23 1.16 -16.62 6.79
CA THR A 23 0.78 -17.47 5.65
C THR A 23 1.67 -17.21 4.44
N LEU A 24 1.75 -18.15 3.49
CA LEU A 24 2.49 -17.96 2.22
C LEU A 24 2.09 -16.66 1.50
N VAL A 25 0.80 -16.35 1.46
CA VAL A 25 0.29 -15.10 0.87
C VAL A 25 0.83 -13.88 1.61
N GLN A 26 0.84 -13.89 2.95
CA GLN A 26 1.36 -12.77 3.74
C GLN A 26 2.87 -12.62 3.56
N THR A 27 3.62 -13.72 3.48
CA THR A 27 5.06 -13.71 3.20
C THR A 27 5.34 -13.14 1.80
N GLY A 28 4.57 -13.55 0.78
CA GLY A 28 4.67 -13.00 -0.57
C GLY A 28 4.40 -11.49 -0.59
N ILE A 29 3.33 -11.03 0.08
CA ILE A 29 3.03 -9.60 0.21
C ILE A 29 4.16 -8.85 0.92
N LEU A 30 4.73 -9.42 1.98
CA LEU A 30 5.86 -8.81 2.67
C LEU A 30 7.06 -8.64 1.75
N ILE A 31 7.45 -9.68 1.03
CA ILE A 31 8.61 -9.65 0.14
C ILE A 31 8.36 -8.67 -1.01
N CYS A 32 7.31 -8.87 -1.78
CA CYS A 32 7.01 -8.04 -2.95
C CYS A 32 6.70 -6.58 -2.57
N GLY A 33 5.95 -6.38 -1.49
CA GLY A 33 5.62 -5.04 -0.99
C GLY A 33 6.83 -4.29 -0.45
N SER A 34 7.73 -4.97 0.27
CA SER A 34 8.97 -4.35 0.74
C SER A 34 9.90 -4.06 -0.43
N LEU A 35 10.04 -4.99 -1.38
CA LEU A 35 10.84 -4.76 -2.59
C LEU A 35 10.33 -3.55 -3.37
N LEU A 36 9.02 -3.47 -3.64
CA LEU A 36 8.43 -2.32 -4.32
C LEU A 36 8.71 -1.02 -3.56
N THR A 37 8.54 -1.02 -2.24
CA THR A 37 8.81 0.15 -1.40
C THR A 37 10.27 0.60 -1.49
N LEU A 38 11.22 -0.34 -1.50
CA LEU A 38 12.65 -0.05 -1.61
C LEU A 38 13.01 0.47 -3.01
N LEU A 39 12.42 -0.11 -4.07
CA LEU A 39 12.64 0.36 -5.44
C LEU A 39 12.14 1.80 -5.62
N ILE A 40 10.96 2.13 -5.09
CA ILE A 40 10.42 3.50 -5.14
C ILE A 40 11.33 4.45 -4.36
N ALA A 41 11.78 4.05 -3.17
CA ALA A 41 12.68 4.86 -2.35
C ALA A 41 14.02 5.11 -3.06
N ALA A 42 14.58 4.08 -3.71
CA ALA A 42 15.80 4.21 -4.51
C ALA A 42 15.61 5.18 -5.68
N ALA A 43 14.50 5.10 -6.41
CA ALA A 43 14.17 6.03 -7.48
C ALA A 43 14.09 7.49 -6.98
N ILE A 44 13.40 7.72 -5.86
CA ILE A 44 13.29 9.05 -5.23
C ILE A 44 14.67 9.55 -4.80
N LEU A 45 15.48 8.72 -4.16
CA LEU A 45 16.82 9.09 -3.70
C LEU A 45 17.73 9.44 -4.89
N ARG A 46 17.75 8.59 -5.92
CA ARG A 46 18.55 8.84 -7.13
C ARG A 46 18.11 10.10 -7.88
N GLY A 47 16.80 10.26 -8.08
CA GLY A 47 16.22 11.44 -8.74
C GLY A 47 16.39 12.75 -7.95
N SER A 48 16.44 12.69 -6.62
CA SER A 48 16.62 13.88 -5.77
C SER A 48 18.08 14.30 -5.62
N THR A 49 19.02 13.35 -5.71
CA THR A 49 20.47 13.61 -5.59
C THR A 49 21.16 13.94 -6.92
N GLY A 50 20.46 13.82 -8.05
CA GLY A 50 21.03 14.03 -9.38
C GLY A 50 21.91 12.87 -9.87
N SER A 51 21.86 11.71 -9.21
CA SER A 51 22.55 10.49 -9.64
C SER A 51 21.75 9.67 -10.66
N ALA A 52 20.55 10.11 -11.03
CA ALA A 52 19.78 9.61 -12.16
C ALA A 52 19.96 10.52 -13.40
N PRO A 53 19.67 10.02 -14.62
CA PRO A 53 19.80 10.80 -15.86
C PRO A 53 19.03 12.13 -15.89
N PHE A 54 17.98 12.26 -15.09
CA PHE A 54 17.23 13.50 -14.90
C PHE A 54 16.82 13.66 -13.44
N SER A 55 16.56 14.90 -13.04
CA SER A 55 16.14 15.22 -11.67
C SER A 55 14.64 14.99 -11.46
N LEU A 56 14.28 14.48 -10.28
CA LEU A 56 12.90 14.31 -9.85
C LEU A 56 12.09 15.62 -9.93
N TRP A 57 12.75 16.76 -9.69
CA TRP A 57 12.12 18.08 -9.67
C TRP A 57 11.71 18.59 -11.06
N GLN A 58 12.17 17.93 -12.13
CA GLN A 58 11.78 18.26 -13.50
C GLN A 58 10.52 17.51 -13.95
N LEU A 59 10.04 16.55 -13.14
CA LEU A 59 8.85 15.78 -13.47
C LEU A 59 7.58 16.61 -13.28
N PRO A 60 6.51 16.32 -14.06
CA PRO A 60 5.21 16.94 -13.84
C PRO A 60 4.73 16.76 -12.39
N PRO A 61 4.09 17.78 -11.77
CA PRO A 61 3.64 17.70 -10.39
C PRO A 61 2.77 16.48 -10.09
N ALA A 62 1.92 16.06 -11.05
CA ALA A 62 1.10 14.87 -10.92
C ALA A 62 1.92 13.58 -10.73
N VAL A 63 3.07 13.45 -11.40
CA VAL A 63 3.97 12.30 -11.26
C VAL A 63 4.59 12.29 -9.87
N ILE A 64 5.03 13.45 -9.38
CA ILE A 64 5.61 13.59 -8.03
C ILE A 64 4.58 13.21 -6.96
N VAL A 65 3.35 13.73 -7.05
CA VAL A 65 2.26 13.38 -6.12
C VAL A 65 1.94 11.88 -6.18
N HIS A 66 1.84 11.33 -7.39
CA HIS A 66 1.59 9.90 -7.58
C HIS A 66 2.68 9.05 -6.92
N LEU A 67 3.95 9.40 -7.15
CA LEU A 67 5.10 8.70 -6.58
C LEU A 67 5.15 8.77 -5.05
N LEU A 68 4.95 9.96 -4.47
CA LEU A 68 4.97 10.15 -3.02
C LEU A 68 3.82 9.42 -2.33
N THR A 69 2.63 9.41 -2.93
CA THR A 69 1.49 8.66 -2.38
C THR A 69 1.76 7.16 -2.40
N LEU A 70 2.38 6.64 -3.46
CA LEU A 70 2.80 5.22 -3.54
C LEU A 70 3.85 4.85 -2.51
N GLN A 71 4.83 5.74 -2.26
CA GLN A 71 5.89 5.52 -1.25
C GLN A 71 5.32 5.30 0.15
N VAL A 72 4.16 5.87 0.46
CA VAL A 72 3.44 5.65 1.73
C VAL A 72 2.44 4.49 1.62
N ALA A 73 1.71 4.39 0.52
CA ALA A 73 0.67 3.38 0.32
C ALA A 73 1.22 1.95 0.29
N ALA A 74 2.36 1.71 -0.37
CA ALA A 74 2.96 0.39 -0.50
C ALA A 74 3.32 -0.23 0.87
N PRO A 75 4.13 0.41 1.73
CA PRO A 75 4.48 -0.15 3.04
C PRO A 75 3.27 -0.20 4.00
N LEU A 76 2.37 0.80 3.94
CA LEU A 76 1.19 0.80 4.79
C LEU A 76 0.23 -0.34 4.42
N GLY A 77 0.06 -0.64 3.12
CA GLY A 77 -0.73 -1.78 2.66
C GLY A 77 -0.11 -3.10 3.12
N THR A 78 1.20 -3.26 2.97
CA THR A 78 1.95 -4.42 3.50
C THR A 78 1.67 -4.62 4.98
N TYR A 79 1.77 -3.54 5.77
CA TYR A 79 1.45 -3.55 7.19
C TYR A 79 0.00 -4.00 7.46
N VAL A 80 -0.98 -3.47 6.73
CA VAL A 80 -2.40 -3.81 6.91
C VAL A 80 -2.68 -5.31 6.74
N PHE A 81 -1.98 -5.99 5.81
CA PHE A 81 -2.14 -7.43 5.57
C PHE A 81 -1.52 -8.32 6.65
N VAL A 82 -0.42 -7.88 7.27
CA VAL A 82 0.23 -8.63 8.35
C VAL A 82 -0.33 -8.28 9.73
N ALA A 83 -0.93 -7.09 9.89
CA ALA A 83 -1.54 -6.66 11.13
C ALA A 83 -2.69 -7.59 11.58
N ARG A 84 -3.01 -7.52 12.87
CA ARG A 84 -4.20 -8.20 13.42
C ARG A 84 -5.45 -7.50 12.89
N LYS A 85 -6.21 -8.23 12.08
CA LYS A 85 -7.45 -7.75 11.43
C LYS A 85 -8.52 -7.41 12.46
N GLY A 86 -9.40 -6.46 12.12
CA GLY A 86 -10.53 -6.07 12.97
C GLY A 86 -10.18 -5.21 14.20
N THR A 87 -8.91 -4.89 14.44
CA THR A 87 -8.50 -3.99 15.53
C THR A 87 -8.73 -2.52 15.18
N PRO A 88 -8.85 -1.59 16.15
CA PRO A 88 -8.89 -0.15 15.88
C PRO A 88 -7.71 0.32 15.02
N ARG A 89 -6.51 -0.21 15.29
CA ARG A 89 -5.29 0.08 14.51
C ARG A 89 -5.41 -0.37 13.06
N HIS A 90 -5.89 -1.60 12.81
CA HIS A 90 -6.13 -2.08 11.45
C HIS A 90 -7.16 -1.22 10.70
N ARG A 91 -8.25 -0.80 11.38
CA ARG A 91 -9.26 0.08 10.77
C ARG A 91 -8.70 1.45 10.41
N LEU A 92 -7.91 2.05 11.30
CA LEU A 92 -7.27 3.34 11.04
C LEU A 92 -6.26 3.24 9.89
N ALA A 93 -5.35 2.27 9.95
CA ALA A 93 -4.37 2.03 8.90
C ALA A 93 -5.03 1.77 7.54
N GLY A 94 -6.09 0.96 7.50
CA GLY A 94 -6.86 0.71 6.28
C GLY A 94 -7.53 1.96 5.71
N ARG A 95 -8.04 2.86 6.56
CA ARG A 95 -8.61 4.15 6.11
C ARG A 95 -7.54 5.07 5.51
N ILE A 96 -6.41 5.21 6.19
CA ILE A 96 -5.29 6.02 5.70
C ILE A 96 -4.76 5.45 4.39
N TRP A 97 -4.61 4.13 4.30
CA TRP A 97 -4.23 3.44 3.07
C TRP A 97 -5.21 3.69 1.93
N CYS A 98 -6.53 3.60 2.17
CA CYS A 98 -7.53 3.93 1.15
C CYS A 98 -7.44 5.39 0.68
N ALA A 99 -7.15 6.34 1.59
CA ALA A 99 -6.97 7.74 1.23
C ALA A 99 -5.75 7.93 0.31
N PHE A 100 -4.62 7.30 0.62
CA PHE A 100 -3.46 7.33 -0.25
C PHE A 100 -3.72 6.65 -1.60
N MET A 101 -4.35 5.47 -1.62
CA MET A 101 -4.71 4.80 -2.88
C MET A 101 -5.65 5.65 -3.76
N LEU A 102 -6.58 6.38 -3.15
CA LEU A 102 -7.45 7.31 -3.87
C LEU A 102 -6.63 8.48 -4.46
N ALA A 103 -5.75 9.09 -3.67
CA ALA A 103 -4.87 10.16 -4.16
C ALA A 103 -3.93 9.67 -5.28
N THR A 104 -3.40 8.45 -5.18
CA THR A 104 -2.63 7.78 -6.23
C THR A 104 -3.45 7.62 -7.51
N ALA A 105 -4.69 7.14 -7.43
CA ALA A 105 -5.56 6.97 -8.60
C ALA A 105 -5.92 8.32 -9.25
N LEU A 106 -6.23 9.34 -8.45
CA LEU A 106 -6.57 10.67 -8.95
C LEU A 106 -5.37 11.38 -9.61
N SER A 107 -4.17 11.27 -9.03
CA SER A 107 -2.96 11.82 -9.65
C SER A 107 -2.57 11.07 -10.93
N ALA A 108 -2.75 9.74 -10.98
CA ALA A 108 -2.51 8.93 -12.18
C ALA A 108 -3.36 9.38 -13.38
N TYR A 109 -4.55 9.93 -13.14
CA TYR A 109 -5.40 10.48 -14.20
C TYR A 109 -4.73 11.58 -15.03
N PHE A 110 -3.69 12.24 -14.54
CA PHE A 110 -2.96 13.29 -15.26
C PHE A 110 -1.66 12.80 -15.92
N ILE A 111 -1.29 11.52 -15.76
CA ILE A 111 0.00 10.99 -16.23
C ILE A 111 -0.18 10.31 -17.60
N ARG A 112 0.21 10.97 -18.69
CA ARG A 112 0.21 10.37 -20.03
C ARG A 112 1.55 9.72 -20.35
N THR A 113 1.51 8.54 -20.94
CA THR A 113 2.70 7.77 -21.37
C THR A 113 2.73 7.49 -22.86
N SER A 114 1.61 7.70 -23.57
CA SER A 114 1.56 7.54 -25.02
C SER A 114 2.12 8.78 -25.73
N PRO A 115 2.87 8.61 -26.84
CA PRO A 115 3.44 9.74 -27.60
C PRO A 115 2.41 10.76 -28.10
N ASP A 116 1.18 10.30 -28.37
CA ASP A 116 0.05 11.09 -28.83
C ASP A 116 -0.78 11.72 -27.67
N GLY A 117 -0.35 11.51 -26.42
CA GLY A 117 -1.06 11.99 -25.23
C GLY A 117 -2.34 11.22 -24.90
N SER A 118 -2.59 10.08 -25.55
CA SER A 118 -3.77 9.22 -25.29
C SER A 118 -3.70 8.47 -23.96
N MET A 119 -4.85 7.95 -23.53
CA MET A 119 -4.95 7.06 -22.37
C MET A 119 -4.43 5.67 -22.72
N SER A 120 -3.32 5.26 -22.13
CA SER A 120 -2.80 3.90 -22.26
C SER A 120 -3.56 2.91 -21.36
N LEU A 121 -3.47 1.61 -21.64
CA LEU A 121 -4.16 0.55 -20.90
C LEU A 121 -3.91 0.57 -19.38
N ILE A 122 -2.77 1.11 -18.92
CA ILE A 122 -2.47 1.25 -17.48
C ILE A 122 -3.44 2.22 -16.77
N HIS A 123 -4.11 3.11 -17.51
CA HIS A 123 -5.13 4.00 -16.92
C HIS A 123 -6.36 3.23 -16.43
N LEU A 124 -6.55 1.98 -16.87
CA LEU A 124 -7.63 1.13 -16.37
C LEU A 124 -7.50 0.82 -14.86
N PHE A 125 -6.28 0.94 -14.30
CA PHE A 125 -6.08 0.83 -12.85
C PHE A 125 -6.76 1.96 -12.06
N ILE A 126 -7.08 3.11 -12.68
CA ILE A 126 -7.75 4.24 -12.02
C ILE A 126 -9.18 3.88 -11.60
N PRO A 127 -10.13 3.60 -12.54
CA PRO A 127 -11.47 3.20 -12.15
C PRO A 127 -11.47 1.90 -11.35
N GLY A 128 -10.58 0.95 -11.67
CA GLY A 128 -10.42 -0.29 -10.91
C GLY A 128 -10.09 -0.04 -9.43
N THR A 129 -9.19 0.91 -9.14
CA THR A 129 -8.83 1.29 -7.77
C THR A 129 -10.00 1.92 -7.03
N ILE A 130 -10.66 2.91 -7.64
CA ILE A 130 -11.77 3.64 -7.04
C ILE A 130 -12.94 2.69 -6.72
N LEU A 131 -13.31 1.84 -7.67
CA LEU A 131 -14.37 0.85 -7.49
C LEU A 131 -14.02 -0.19 -6.41
N SER A 132 -12.77 -0.64 -6.37
CA SER A 132 -12.31 -1.61 -5.36
C SER A 132 -12.34 -1.00 -3.95
N ILE A 133 -11.97 0.27 -3.78
CA ILE A 133 -12.07 0.98 -2.49
C ILE A 133 -13.53 1.06 -2.06
N ALA A 134 -14.43 1.54 -2.93
CA ALA A 134 -15.85 1.67 -2.64
C ALA A 134 -16.48 0.32 -2.27
N ALA A 135 -16.22 -0.72 -3.08
CA ALA A 135 -16.69 -2.08 -2.83
C ALA A 135 -16.11 -2.65 -1.53
N GLY A 136 -14.81 -2.46 -1.27
CA GLY A 136 -14.14 -2.94 -0.06
C GLY A 136 -14.72 -2.31 1.22
N ILE A 137 -15.04 -1.02 1.19
CA ILE A 137 -15.72 -0.31 2.29
C ILE A 137 -17.15 -0.84 2.45
N TRP A 138 -17.90 -1.00 1.36
CA TRP A 138 -19.25 -1.53 1.41
C TRP A 138 -19.31 -2.95 1.99
N LEU A 139 -18.40 -3.84 1.57
CA LEU A 139 -18.27 -5.19 2.09
C LEU A 139 -17.94 -5.21 3.59
N ALA A 140 -17.08 -4.30 4.06
CA ALA A 140 -16.78 -4.16 5.48
C ALA A 140 -18.02 -3.76 6.29
N ARG A 141 -18.79 -2.78 5.79
CA ARG A 141 -20.03 -2.31 6.45
C ARG A 141 -21.10 -3.39 6.52
N ARG A 142 -21.14 -4.30 5.53
CA ARG A 142 -22.03 -5.47 5.51
C ARG A 142 -21.49 -6.66 6.30
N HIS A 143 -20.40 -6.48 7.05
CA HIS A 143 -19.72 -7.55 7.80
C HIS A 143 -19.29 -8.75 6.94
N ARG A 144 -19.12 -8.56 5.63
CA ARG A 144 -18.65 -9.59 4.68
C ARG A 144 -17.12 -9.63 4.66
N VAL A 145 -16.53 -10.06 5.78
CA VAL A 145 -15.07 -9.96 6.05
C VAL A 145 -14.23 -10.67 4.99
N LYS A 146 -14.57 -11.91 4.61
CA LYS A 146 -13.79 -12.66 3.59
C LYS A 146 -13.76 -11.96 2.23
N ALA A 147 -14.90 -11.37 1.83
CA ALA A 147 -14.99 -10.64 0.57
C ALA A 147 -14.25 -9.30 0.63
N HIS A 148 -14.35 -8.57 1.75
CA HIS A 148 -13.56 -7.37 2.01
C HIS A 148 -12.05 -7.64 1.90
N GLU A 149 -11.57 -8.72 2.55
CA GLU A 149 -10.16 -9.10 2.50
C GLU A 149 -9.71 -9.44 1.08
N ARG A 150 -10.51 -10.20 0.33
CA ARG A 150 -10.20 -10.57 -1.07
C ARG A 150 -10.16 -9.33 -1.97
N MET A 151 -11.11 -8.41 -1.82
CA MET A 151 -11.16 -7.17 -2.58
C MET A 151 -9.90 -6.33 -2.39
N PHE A 152 -9.47 -6.14 -1.14
CA PHE A 152 -8.26 -5.37 -0.85
C PHE A 152 -6.99 -6.11 -1.28
N LEU A 153 -6.95 -7.45 -1.19
CA LEU A 153 -5.85 -8.24 -1.74
C LEU A 153 -5.71 -8.05 -3.25
N GLN A 154 -6.81 -8.15 -3.99
CA GLN A 154 -6.85 -7.92 -5.44
C GLN A 154 -6.41 -6.50 -5.79
N LEU A 155 -6.88 -5.51 -5.02
CA LEU A 155 -6.46 -4.12 -5.21
C LEU A 155 -4.96 -3.93 -4.97
N TYR A 156 -4.41 -4.49 -3.89
CA TYR A 156 -2.98 -4.40 -3.60
C TYR A 156 -2.13 -5.07 -4.68
N VAL A 157 -2.48 -6.29 -5.08
CA VAL A 157 -1.74 -7.01 -6.13
C VAL A 157 -1.86 -6.30 -7.48
N GLY A 158 -3.06 -5.91 -7.89
CA GLY A 158 -3.28 -5.26 -9.18
C GLY A 158 -2.71 -3.83 -9.24
N ALA A 159 -3.17 -2.95 -8.37
CA ALA A 159 -2.89 -1.52 -8.46
C ALA A 159 -1.54 -1.10 -7.84
N LEU A 160 -0.90 -1.94 -7.03
CA LEU A 160 0.46 -1.67 -6.53
C LEU A 160 1.49 -2.57 -7.20
N LEU A 161 1.35 -3.90 -7.11
CA LEU A 161 2.40 -4.80 -7.58
C LEU A 161 2.44 -4.89 -9.11
N VAL A 162 1.31 -5.14 -9.77
CA VAL A 162 1.25 -5.28 -11.24
C VAL A 162 1.44 -3.92 -11.92
N ALA A 163 0.76 -2.87 -11.45
CA ALA A 163 0.99 -1.51 -11.96
C ALA A 163 2.43 -1.03 -11.71
N GLY A 164 2.98 -1.33 -10.52
CA GLY A 164 4.38 -1.07 -10.19
C GLY A 164 5.32 -1.78 -11.15
N PHE A 165 5.12 -3.07 -11.40
CA PHE A 165 5.88 -3.83 -12.41
C PHE A 165 5.90 -3.10 -13.76
N PHE A 166 4.73 -2.70 -14.28
CA PHE A 166 4.67 -1.96 -15.54
C PHE A 166 5.39 -0.61 -15.50
N ALA A 167 5.45 0.07 -14.36
CA ALA A 167 6.19 1.32 -14.24
C ALA A 167 7.72 1.14 -14.40
N TYR A 168 8.23 -0.05 -14.10
CA TYR A 168 9.65 -0.42 -14.20
C TYR A 168 10.05 -1.08 -15.52
N GLN A 169 9.17 -1.10 -16.54
CA GLN A 169 9.49 -1.70 -17.84
C GLN A 169 10.08 -0.70 -18.84
N GLY A 170 11.15 -1.11 -19.54
CA GLY A 170 11.78 -0.37 -20.64
C GLY A 170 12.24 1.02 -20.21
N ASP A 171 12.00 2.03 -21.04
CA ASP A 171 12.45 3.41 -20.81
C ASP A 171 11.46 4.24 -19.97
N ARG A 172 10.59 3.59 -19.19
CA ARG A 172 9.65 4.29 -18.32
C ARG A 172 10.36 5.00 -17.18
N THR A 173 9.76 6.09 -16.73
CA THR A 173 10.34 7.01 -15.73
C THR A 173 10.92 6.32 -14.50
N MET A 174 10.22 5.32 -13.93
CA MET A 174 10.71 4.62 -12.73
C MET A 174 11.91 3.72 -13.03
N ALA A 175 11.95 3.06 -14.18
CA ALA A 175 13.10 2.28 -14.60
C ALA A 175 14.34 3.16 -14.78
N VAL A 176 14.18 4.29 -15.50
CA VAL A 176 15.28 5.23 -15.75
C VAL A 176 15.78 5.88 -14.45
N LEU A 177 14.88 6.31 -13.56
CA LEU A 177 15.27 6.86 -12.26
C LEU A 177 16.03 5.87 -11.38
N THR A 178 15.74 4.57 -11.51
CA THR A 178 16.28 3.55 -10.59
C THR A 178 17.52 2.86 -11.14
N PHE A 179 17.60 2.64 -12.46
CA PHE A 179 18.60 1.79 -13.11
C PHE A 179 19.38 2.48 -14.24
N GLY A 180 18.93 3.65 -14.71
CA GLY A 180 19.63 4.43 -15.73
C GLY A 180 20.87 5.13 -15.21
#